data_AF-A0A7S3GZT8-F1
#
_entry.id   AF-A0A7S3GZT8-F1
#
_cell.length_a   1.000
_cell.length_b   1.000
_cell.length_c   1.000
_cell.angle_alpha   90.00
_cell.angle_beta   90.00
_cell.angle_gamma   90.00
#
_symmetry.space_group_name_H-M   'P 1'
#
loop_
_entity.id
_entity.type
_entity.pdbx_description
1 polymer ?
#
loop_
_entity_poly.entity_id
_entity_poly.type
_entity_poly.pdbx_seq_one_letter_code
_entity_poly.pdbx_strand_id
1 'polypeptide(L)'
;FESKNYPMRILSAETGDDYYPVDRRWNKIKAVSNALLKWAKTASYLVFIDADLLILDPDFDVRRVIASYPTANLIVAADVLDTANTGFMIVRNCPWSIGFFDRWWASRELAG
;
A
#
# COMPACT_ATOMS: atom_id res chain seq x y z
N PHE A 1 -14.60 6.27 -4.93
CA PHE A 1 -13.81 5.02 -5.13
C PHE A 1 -14.64 3.91 -5.76
N GLU A 2 -15.77 3.49 -5.17
CA GLU A 2 -16.63 2.45 -5.76
C GLU A 2 -17.17 2.82 -7.15
N SER A 3 -17.60 4.07 -7.34
CA SER A 3 -18.07 4.60 -8.64
C SER A 3 -17.01 4.60 -9.75
N LYS A 4 -15.73 4.41 -9.41
CA LYS A 4 -14.61 4.39 -10.37
C LYS A 4 -14.19 2.96 -10.75
N ASN A 5 -14.91 1.94 -10.26
CA ASN A 5 -14.71 0.53 -10.58
C ASN A 5 -13.27 0.01 -10.32
N TYR A 6 -12.65 0.47 -9.24
CA TYR A 6 -11.37 -0.10 -8.80
C TYR A 6 -11.60 -1.47 -8.16
N PRO A 7 -10.89 -2.53 -8.59
CA PRO A 7 -10.91 -3.79 -7.89
C PRO A 7 -10.43 -3.60 -6.45
N MET A 8 -11.22 -4.05 -5.49
CA MET A 8 -10.94 -3.86 -4.06
C MET A 8 -10.87 -5.21 -3.36
N ARG A 9 -9.99 -5.29 -2.36
CA ARG A 9 -9.88 -6.44 -1.45
C ARG A 9 -9.71 -5.93 -0.02
N ILE A 10 -10.51 -6.48 0.88
CA ILE A 10 -10.38 -6.26 2.31
C ILE A 10 -9.34 -7.26 2.84
N LEU A 11 -8.43 -6.77 3.69
CA LEU A 11 -7.36 -7.54 4.30
C LEU A 11 -7.62 -7.62 5.80
N SER A 12 -7.53 -8.84 6.35
CA SER A 12 -7.91 -9.15 7.71
C SER A 12 -7.23 -10.46 8.16
N ALA A 13 -7.35 -10.81 9.45
CA ALA A 13 -6.85 -12.09 9.94
C ALA A 13 -7.59 -13.25 9.26
N GLU A 14 -8.89 -13.09 9.00
CA GLU A 14 -9.76 -14.07 8.35
C GLU A 14 -9.38 -14.31 6.89
N THR A 15 -8.80 -13.31 6.21
CA THR A 15 -8.28 -13.44 4.85
C THR A 15 -6.84 -13.95 4.80
N GLY A 16 -6.23 -14.26 5.96
CA GLY A 16 -4.86 -14.75 6.09
C GLY A 16 -3.81 -13.65 6.01
N ASP A 17 -4.17 -12.39 6.27
CA ASP A 17 -3.29 -11.24 6.16
C ASP A 17 -2.72 -10.74 7.50
N ASP A 18 -2.86 -11.52 8.59
CA ASP A 18 -2.20 -11.28 9.89
C ASP A 18 -0.81 -11.94 9.95
N TYR A 19 0.13 -11.40 9.16
CA TYR A 19 1.46 -11.99 8.97
C TYR A 19 2.41 -11.83 10.16
N TYR A 20 2.20 -10.82 11.01
CA TYR A 20 3.01 -10.51 12.18
C TYR A 20 2.13 -10.01 13.34
N PRO A 21 1.50 -10.94 14.09
CA PRO A 21 0.54 -10.60 15.14
C PRO A 21 1.13 -9.77 16.29
N VAL A 22 2.45 -9.83 16.49
CA VAL A 22 3.17 -9.10 17.54
C VAL A 22 3.13 -7.58 17.29
N ASP A 23 3.22 -7.16 16.03
CA ASP A 23 3.03 -5.76 15.63
C ASP A 23 2.32 -5.69 14.27
N ARG A 24 0.99 -5.57 14.35
CA ARG A 24 0.11 -5.54 13.18
C ARG A 24 0.36 -4.39 12.22
N ARG A 25 1.08 -3.33 12.64
CA ARG A 25 1.46 -2.23 11.75
C ARG A 25 2.30 -2.73 10.57
N TRP A 26 3.10 -3.78 10.79
CA TRP A 26 3.94 -4.38 9.75
C TRP A 26 3.16 -5.18 8.71
N ASN A 27 1.94 -5.65 9.03
CA ASN A 27 1.15 -6.49 8.11
C ASN A 27 0.90 -5.83 6.77
N LYS A 28 0.75 -4.49 6.72
CA LYS A 28 0.60 -3.74 5.47
C LYS A 28 1.77 -3.94 4.51
N ILE A 29 2.99 -4.00 5.03
CA ILE A 29 4.21 -4.16 4.23
C ILE A 29 4.22 -5.55 3.59
N LYS A 30 3.89 -6.58 4.36
CA LYS A 30 3.82 -7.95 3.82
C LYS A 30 2.65 -8.14 2.86
N ALA A 31 1.49 -7.54 3.17
CA ALA A 31 0.31 -7.60 2.33
C ALA A 31 0.56 -6.96 0.96
N VAL A 32 1.23 -5.79 0.91
CA VAL A 32 1.59 -5.15 -0.36
C VAL A 32 2.52 -6.02 -1.20
N SER A 33 3.61 -6.56 -0.64
CA SER A 33 4.52 -7.48 -1.37
C SER A 33 3.75 -8.70 -1.90
N ASN A 34 2.94 -9.34 -1.06
CA ASN A 34 2.14 -10.49 -1.46
C ASN A 34 1.11 -10.14 -2.56
N ALA A 35 0.47 -8.98 -2.48
CA ALA A 35 -0.49 -8.52 -3.47
C ALA A 35 0.17 -8.36 -4.85
N LEU A 36 1.30 -7.65 -4.91
CA LEU A 36 2.06 -7.42 -6.14
C LEU A 36 2.48 -8.73 -6.82
N LEU A 37 2.85 -9.74 -6.03
CA LEU A 37 3.30 -11.05 -6.55
C LEU A 37 2.14 -12.00 -6.90
N LYS A 38 0.96 -11.83 -6.30
CA LYS A 38 -0.14 -12.79 -6.42
C LYS A 38 -1.31 -12.20 -7.20
N TRP A 39 -2.24 -11.56 -6.51
CA TRP A 39 -3.55 -11.22 -7.05
C TRP A 39 -3.58 -9.87 -7.78
N ALA A 40 -2.66 -8.96 -7.47
CA ALA A 40 -2.51 -7.68 -8.18
C ALA A 40 -1.43 -7.74 -9.27
N LYS A 41 -0.94 -8.93 -9.64
CA LYS A 41 0.20 -9.11 -10.56
C LYS A 41 0.06 -8.42 -11.92
N THR A 42 -1.17 -8.24 -12.40
CA THR A 42 -1.48 -7.58 -13.67
C THR A 42 -1.86 -6.11 -13.53
N ALA A 43 -2.01 -5.60 -12.31
CA ALA A 43 -2.30 -4.19 -12.07
C ALA A 43 -1.04 -3.36 -12.28
N SER A 44 -1.15 -2.20 -12.92
CA SER A 44 -0.02 -1.26 -13.07
C SER A 44 0.36 -0.59 -11.76
N TYR A 45 -0.63 -0.36 -10.90
CA TYR A 45 -0.48 0.23 -9.58
C TYR A 45 -1.34 -0.52 -8.57
N LEU A 46 -0.82 -0.65 -7.34
CA LEU A 46 -1.56 -1.08 -6.17
C LEU A 46 -1.76 0.14 -5.27
N VAL A 47 -2.96 0.30 -4.72
CA VAL A 47 -3.24 1.30 -3.69
C VAL A 47 -3.51 0.56 -2.38
N PHE A 48 -2.79 0.95 -1.33
CA PHE A 48 -3.03 0.47 0.02
C PHE A 48 -3.65 1.59 0.84
N ILE A 49 -4.67 1.27 1.64
CA ILE A 49 -5.42 2.20 2.48
C ILE A 49 -5.61 1.52 3.85
N ASP A 50 -5.20 2.19 4.92
CA ASP A 50 -5.48 1.75 6.29
C ASP A 50 -6.99 1.75 6.57
N ALA A 51 -7.42 0.90 7.50
CA ALA A 51 -8.84 0.71 7.82
C ALA A 51 -9.50 1.94 8.51
N ASP A 52 -8.69 2.87 9.01
CA ASP A 52 -9.13 4.11 9.66
C ASP A 52 -9.11 5.33 8.72
N LEU A 53 -8.76 5.14 7.44
CA LEU A 53 -8.80 6.21 6.44
C LEU A 53 -10.14 6.26 5.71
N LEU A 54 -10.65 7.49 5.57
CA LEU A 54 -11.89 7.79 4.84
C LEU A 54 -11.59 8.70 3.65
N ILE A 55 -12.14 8.36 2.49
CA ILE A 55 -12.10 9.22 1.31
C ILE A 55 -13.29 10.19 1.41
N LEU A 56 -12.98 11.45 1.67
CA LEU A 56 -13.99 12.50 1.86
C LEU A 56 -14.40 13.20 0.57
N ASP A 57 -13.51 13.22 -0.43
CA ASP A 57 -13.79 13.78 -1.76
C ASP A 57 -14.38 12.67 -2.67
N PRO A 58 -15.67 12.73 -3.03
CA PRO A 58 -16.30 11.71 -3.87
C PRO A 58 -15.75 11.71 -5.30
N ASP A 59 -15.19 12.84 -5.75
CA ASP A 59 -14.59 13.00 -7.08
C ASP A 59 -13.11 12.63 -7.12
N PHE A 60 -12.53 12.28 -5.95
CA PHE A 60 -11.15 11.86 -5.86
C PHE A 60 -10.87 10.68 -6.81
N ASP A 61 -9.80 10.84 -7.58
CA ASP A 61 -9.35 9.87 -8.57
C ASP A 61 -7.84 9.67 -8.42
N VAL A 62 -7.45 8.49 -7.94
CA VAL A 62 -6.05 8.15 -7.70
C VAL A 62 -5.17 8.27 -8.95
N ARG A 63 -5.77 8.15 -10.16
CA ARG A 63 -5.07 8.30 -11.43
C ARG A 63 -4.52 9.71 -11.62
N ARG A 64 -5.18 10.73 -11.06
CA ARG A 64 -4.69 12.12 -11.09
C ARG A 64 -3.42 12.28 -10.27
N VAL A 65 -3.34 11.60 -9.13
CA VAL A 65 -2.13 11.58 -8.29
C VAL A 65 -0.99 10.86 -9.03
N ILE A 66 -1.27 9.68 -9.59
CA ILE A 66 -0.29 8.93 -10.39
C ILE A 66 0.27 9.76 -11.55
N ALA A 67 -0.61 10.46 -12.29
CA ALA A 67 -0.22 11.30 -13.41
C ALA A 67 0.70 12.48 -13.01
N SER A 68 0.60 12.94 -11.76
CA SER A 68 1.42 14.03 -11.24
C SER A 68 2.85 13.58 -10.88
N TYR A 69 3.08 12.26 -10.74
CA TYR A 69 4.38 11.68 -10.36
C TYR A 69 4.74 10.49 -11.28
N PRO A 70 4.95 10.74 -12.59
CA PRO A 70 5.04 9.67 -13.61
C PRO A 70 6.29 8.80 -13.49
N THR A 71 7.30 9.20 -12.71
CA THR A 71 8.54 8.44 -12.46
C THR A 71 8.58 7.80 -11.08
N ALA A 72 7.60 8.08 -10.21
CA ALA A 72 7.57 7.53 -8.86
C ALA A 72 7.19 6.05 -8.89
N ASN A 73 7.89 5.25 -8.07
CA ASN A 73 7.54 3.86 -7.80
C ASN A 73 6.70 3.70 -6.52
N LEU A 74 6.83 4.64 -5.59
CA LEU A 74 6.08 4.70 -4.35
C LEU A 74 5.68 6.16 -4.09
N ILE A 75 4.41 6.40 -3.83
CA ILE A 75 3.86 7.69 -3.41
C ILE A 75 3.20 7.47 -2.06
N VAL A 76 3.60 8.28 -1.08
CA VAL A 76 3.10 8.26 0.30
C VAL A 76 2.77 9.68 0.73
N ALA A 77 1.92 9.83 1.75
CA ALA A 77 1.63 11.13 2.30
C ALA A 77 2.82 11.65 3.11
N ALA A 78 3.06 12.97 3.03
CA ALA A 78 3.96 13.63 3.96
C ALA A 78 3.35 13.56 5.37
N ASP A 79 4.19 13.36 6.38
CA ASP A 79 3.80 13.46 7.78
C ASP A 79 4.49 14.69 8.40
N VAL A 80 3.81 15.36 9.33
CA VAL A 80 4.37 16.54 10.02
C VAL A 80 5.29 16.11 11.16
N LEU A 81 5.01 14.95 11.76
CA LEU A 81 5.72 14.44 12.93
C LEU A 81 6.77 13.38 12.58
N ASP A 82 6.74 12.86 11.36
CA ASP A 82 7.64 11.82 10.86
C ASP A 82 8.00 12.08 9.39
N THR A 83 8.81 11.21 8.79
CA THR A 83 9.27 11.30 7.41
C THR A 83 8.11 11.11 6.42
N ALA A 84 7.19 10.21 6.72
CA ALA A 84 6.05 9.89 5.85
C ALA A 84 4.95 9.12 6.59
N ASN A 85 3.71 9.31 6.14
CA ASN A 85 2.58 8.50 6.57
C ASN A 85 2.28 7.41 5.53
N THR A 86 2.28 6.16 5.98
CA THR A 86 2.14 4.96 5.13
C THR A 86 0.73 4.37 5.19
N GLY A 87 -0.23 5.09 5.79
CA GLY A 87 -1.63 4.65 5.82
C GLY A 87 -2.30 4.73 4.46
N PHE A 88 -1.86 5.65 3.60
CA PHE A 88 -2.23 5.69 2.19
C PHE A 88 -0.98 5.59 1.33
N MET A 89 -0.89 4.52 0.52
CA MET A 89 0.24 4.31 -0.39
C MET A 89 -0.23 4.02 -1.80
N ILE A 90 0.41 4.63 -2.79
CA ILE A 90 0.28 4.23 -4.20
C ILE A 90 1.60 3.62 -4.63
N VAL A 91 1.56 2.36 -5.04
CA VAL A 91 2.73 1.55 -5.34
C VAL A 91 2.69 1.14 -6.79
N ARG A 92 3.70 1.53 -7.59
CA ARG A 92 3.86 1.01 -8.94
C ARG A 92 4.18 -0.46 -8.89
N ASN A 93 3.51 -1.28 -9.69
CA ASN A 93 3.85 -2.69 -9.81
C ASN A 93 5.06 -2.84 -10.74
N CYS A 94 6.26 -2.88 -10.16
CA CYS A 94 7.50 -3.04 -10.87
C CYS A 94 8.53 -3.82 -10.02
N PRO A 95 9.62 -4.34 -10.62
CA PRO A 95 10.64 -5.07 -9.88
C PRO A 95 11.25 -4.28 -8.71
N TRP A 96 11.38 -2.97 -8.85
CA TRP A 96 11.87 -2.11 -7.78
C TRP A 96 10.96 -2.17 -6.55
N SER A 97 9.65 -2.03 -6.73
CA SER A 97 8.68 -2.00 -5.61
C SER A 97 8.62 -3.35 -4.90
N ILE A 98 8.64 -4.45 -5.66
CA ILE A 98 8.68 -5.80 -5.08
C ILE A 98 9.91 -5.95 -4.18
N GLY A 99 11.10 -5.63 -4.72
CA GLY A 99 12.34 -5.72 -3.95
C GLY A 99 12.40 -4.73 -2.77
N PHE A 100 11.79 -3.54 -2.91
CA PHE A 100 11.70 -2.57 -1.83
C PHE A 100 10.85 -3.09 -0.66
N PHE A 101 9.64 -3.57 -0.91
CA PHE A 101 8.76 -4.10 0.14
C PHE A 101 9.31 -5.38 0.78
N ASP A 102 10.01 -6.23 0.04
CA ASP A 102 10.68 -7.40 0.61
C ASP A 102 11.78 -7.01 1.60
N ARG A 103 12.63 -6.02 1.25
CA ARG A 103 13.64 -5.49 2.17
C ARG A 103 13.01 -4.78 3.36
N TRP A 104 11.96 -4.01 3.13
CA TRP A 104 11.26 -3.30 4.21
C TRP A 104 10.67 -4.30 5.20
N TRP A 105 10.00 -5.34 4.74
CA TRP A 105 9.51 -6.41 5.61
C TRP A 105 10.62 -7.12 6.39
N ALA A 106 11.78 -7.34 5.78
CA ALA A 106 12.93 -7.94 6.45
C ALA A 106 13.48 -7.04 7.58
N SER A 107 13.34 -5.71 7.46
CA SER A 107 13.80 -4.76 8.48
C SER A 107 12.92 -4.68 9.73
N ARG A 108 11.79 -5.38 9.79
CA ARG A 108 10.84 -5.31 10.92
C ARG A 108 11.47 -5.67 12.28
N GLU A 109 12.44 -6.57 12.29
CA GLU A 109 13.13 -7.01 13.50
C GLU A 109 14.20 -5.99 13.96
N LEU A 110 14.54 -5.00 13.13
CA LEU A 110 15.48 -3.92 13.45
C LEU A 110 14.78 -2.69 14.02
N ALA A 111 13.46 -2.61 13.87
CA ALA A 111 12.64 -1.55 14.45
C ALA A 111 12.36 -1.86 15.92
N GLY A 112 13.41 -1.76 16.74
CA GLY A 112 13.36 -1.82 18.21
C GLY A 112 13.39 -0.42 18.82
#